data_AF-A0A392MQX3-F1
#
_entry.id   AF-A0A392MQX3-F1
#
_cell.length_a   1.000
_cell.length_b   1.000
_cell.length_c   1.000
_cell.angle_alpha   90.00
_cell.angle_beta   90.00
_cell.angle_gamma   90.00
#
_symmetry.space_group_name_H-M   'P 1'
#
loop_
_entity.id
_entity.type
_entity.pdbx_description
1 polymer ?
#
loop_
_entity_poly.entity_id
_entity_poly.type
_entity_poly.pdbx_seq_one_letter_code
_entity_poly.pdbx_strand_id
1 'polypeptide(L)'
;MLTVDDDEFWQGMSPVEFGELPTLQDAVTVVGYPIGGDTISVTSGVVSRIEILSYVHGSTELLGLQIDAAINSGNSGGPAFNGKGNCVGIAFQSLKHEDVENIGYVIPTPVIMHFIKDYEKNGGYTGNVVAVN
;
A
#
# COMPACT_ATOMS: atom_id res chain seq x y z
N MET A 1 -13.34 -1.40 -0.68
CA MET A 1 -13.23 -0.22 -1.55
C MET A 1 -14.22 0.82 -1.03
N LEU A 2 -13.85 2.10 -1.04
CA LEU A 2 -14.70 3.18 -0.57
C LEU A 2 -15.07 4.07 -1.75
N THR A 3 -16.25 4.66 -1.70
CA THR A 3 -16.72 5.70 -2.62
C THR A 3 -17.36 6.82 -1.81
N VAL A 4 -17.47 8.00 -2.39
CA VAL A 4 -18.10 9.18 -1.81
C VAL A 4 -19.18 9.64 -2.78
N ASP A 5 -20.42 9.77 -2.29
CA ASP A 5 -21.59 10.10 -3.12
C ASP A 5 -21.65 11.58 -3.51
N ASP A 6 -20.97 12.45 -2.76
CA ASP A 6 -20.94 13.89 -3.01
C ASP A 6 -19.94 14.24 -4.13
N ASP A 7 -20.46 14.76 -5.25
CA ASP A 7 -19.65 15.17 -6.40
C ASP A 7 -18.68 16.31 -6.07
N GLU A 8 -18.97 17.15 -5.07
CA GLU A 8 -18.07 18.24 -4.64
C GLU A 8 -16.72 17.69 -4.17
N PHE A 9 -16.72 16.51 -3.53
CA PHE A 9 -15.49 15.83 -3.11
C PHE A 9 -14.56 15.59 -4.31
N TRP A 10 -15.11 15.22 -5.47
CA TRP A 10 -14.32 14.82 -6.64
C TRP A 10 -13.87 15.99 -7.52
N GLN A 11 -14.40 17.20 -7.31
CA GLN A 11 -14.10 18.36 -8.16
C GLN A 11 -12.61 18.76 -8.06
N GLY A 12 -11.95 18.84 -9.22
CA GLY A 12 -10.53 19.27 -9.30
C GLY A 12 -9.52 18.22 -8.82
N MET A 13 -9.95 17.01 -8.46
CA MET A 13 -9.05 15.93 -8.09
C MET A 13 -8.39 15.30 -9.32
N SER A 14 -7.09 14.97 -9.18
CA SER A 14 -6.38 14.10 -10.13
C SER A 14 -6.17 12.74 -9.45
N PRO A 15 -6.67 11.64 -10.03
CA PRO A 15 -6.49 10.32 -9.45
C PRO A 15 -5.01 9.93 -9.47
N VAL A 16 -4.64 9.11 -8.50
CA VAL A 16 -3.30 8.51 -8.43
C VAL A 16 -3.14 7.47 -9.54
N GLU A 17 -2.02 7.51 -10.26
CA GLU A 17 -1.66 6.49 -11.23
C GLU A 17 -0.82 5.38 -10.57
N PHE A 18 -1.11 4.13 -10.92
CA PHE A 18 -0.32 2.98 -10.45
C PHE A 18 0.97 2.84 -11.25
N GLY A 19 2.06 2.55 -10.54
CA GLY A 19 3.35 2.18 -11.09
C GLY A 19 3.55 0.67 -11.14
N GLU A 20 4.64 0.27 -11.79
CA GLU A 20 5.11 -1.12 -11.78
C GLU A 20 5.65 -1.52 -10.40
N LEU A 21 5.85 -2.84 -10.21
CA LEU A 21 6.50 -3.36 -9.03
C LEU A 21 7.94 -2.80 -8.94
N PRO A 22 8.32 -2.13 -7.83
CA PRO A 22 9.65 -1.58 -7.68
C PRO A 22 10.68 -2.69 -7.43
N THR A 23 11.96 -2.34 -7.62
CA THR A 23 13.11 -3.19 -7.32
C THR A 23 13.78 -2.80 -6.01
N LEU A 24 14.69 -3.64 -5.51
CA LEU A 24 15.44 -3.33 -4.29
C LEU A 24 16.23 -2.02 -4.47
N GLN A 25 16.28 -1.24 -3.40
CA GLN A 25 16.88 0.11 -3.34
C GLN A 25 16.14 1.21 -4.11
N ASP A 26 15.03 0.92 -4.79
CA ASP A 26 14.21 1.99 -5.37
C ASP A 26 13.67 2.90 -4.27
N ALA A 27 13.77 4.21 -4.50
CA ALA A 27 13.24 5.22 -3.59
C ALA A 27 11.72 5.10 -3.49
N VAL A 28 11.23 5.15 -2.26
CA VAL A 28 9.81 5.10 -1.93
C VAL A 28 9.45 6.23 -0.97
N THR A 29 8.29 6.84 -1.19
CA THR A 29 7.73 7.88 -0.33
C THR A 29 6.31 7.51 0.05
N VAL A 30 6.01 7.49 1.35
CA VAL A 30 4.69 7.17 1.89
C VAL A 30 4.03 8.46 2.36
N VAL A 31 2.77 8.65 1.96
CA VAL A 31 1.97 9.82 2.30
C VAL A 31 0.75 9.38 3.09
N GLY A 32 0.47 10.03 4.22
CA GLY A 32 -0.67 9.69 5.07
C GLY A 32 -0.91 10.72 6.18
N TYR A 33 -1.75 10.36 7.16
CA TYR A 33 -2.15 11.23 8.27
C TYR A 33 -1.87 10.52 9.60
N PRO A 34 -0.79 10.87 10.33
CA PRO A 34 -0.46 10.23 11.60
C PRO A 34 -1.57 10.42 12.64
N ILE A 35 -1.72 9.46 13.55
CA ILE A 35 -2.65 9.61 14.68
C ILE A 35 -2.33 10.88 15.47
N GLY A 36 -3.38 11.66 15.75
CA GLY A 36 -3.28 12.87 16.58
C GLY A 36 -3.05 14.18 15.81
N GLY A 37 -2.98 14.12 14.47
CA GLY A 37 -2.92 15.30 13.61
C GLY A 37 -3.93 15.25 12.47
N ASP A 38 -4.22 16.43 11.90
CA ASP A 38 -5.05 16.64 10.70
C ASP A 38 -4.19 17.08 9.49
N THR A 39 -2.87 17.08 9.65
CA THR A 39 -1.90 17.48 8.63
C THR A 39 -1.29 16.26 7.94
N ILE A 40 -1.02 16.39 6.63
CA ILE A 40 -0.31 15.38 5.85
C ILE A 40 1.10 15.15 6.40
N SER A 41 1.47 13.88 6.54
CA SER A 41 2.83 13.41 6.80
C SER A 41 3.42 12.73 5.58
N VAL A 42 4.72 12.91 5.41
CA VAL A 42 5.50 12.27 4.36
C VAL A 42 6.71 11.58 4.99
N THR A 43 6.88 10.29 4.71
CA THR A 43 8.08 9.54 5.09
C THR A 43 8.72 8.94 3.84
N SER A 44 10.05 8.91 3.80
CA SER A 44 10.78 8.42 2.63
C SER A 44 11.83 7.40 3.05
N GLY A 45 12.11 6.48 2.15
CA GLY A 45 13.09 5.41 2.32
C GLY A 45 13.33 4.71 0.99
N VAL A 46 13.70 3.45 1.05
CA VAL A 46 13.88 2.57 -0.09
C VAL A 46 13.17 1.24 0.11
N VAL A 47 12.96 0.52 -0.99
CA VAL A 47 12.54 -0.89 -0.94
C VAL A 47 13.71 -1.73 -0.42
N SER A 48 13.58 -2.26 0.79
CA SER A 48 14.61 -3.04 1.47
C SER A 48 14.45 -4.55 1.25
N ARG A 49 13.24 -5.02 0.96
CA ARG A 49 12.96 -6.43 0.64
C ARG A 49 11.70 -6.57 -0.21
N ILE A 50 11.67 -7.62 -1.03
CA ILE A 50 10.47 -8.11 -1.71
C ILE A 50 10.29 -9.56 -1.26
N GLU A 51 9.21 -9.87 -0.56
CA GLU A 51 9.01 -11.20 0.03
C GLU A 51 7.53 -11.62 0.02
N ILE A 52 7.30 -12.92 0.18
CA ILE A 52 5.96 -13.44 0.46
C ILE A 52 5.75 -13.37 1.97
N LEU A 53 4.70 -12.67 2.40
CA LEU A 53 4.41 -12.48 3.81
C LEU A 53 2.92 -12.61 4.12
N SER A 54 2.64 -13.00 5.36
CA SER A 54 1.28 -13.10 5.89
C SER A 54 0.79 -11.73 6.34
N TYR A 55 -0.19 -11.15 5.63
CA TYR A 55 -0.80 -9.86 6.01
C TYR A 55 -1.63 -9.95 7.29
N VAL A 56 -2.26 -11.10 7.52
CA VAL A 56 -3.04 -11.41 8.72
C VAL A 56 -2.61 -12.77 9.23
N HIS A 57 -2.33 -12.88 10.53
CA HIS A 57 -1.87 -14.12 11.13
C HIS A 57 -2.82 -15.30 10.82
N GLY A 58 -2.27 -16.38 10.26
CA GLY A 58 -3.04 -17.57 9.87
C GLY A 58 -3.82 -17.44 8.55
N SER A 59 -3.60 -16.38 7.79
CA SER A 59 -4.18 -16.16 6.46
C SER A 59 -3.18 -16.47 5.33
N THR A 60 -3.65 -16.38 4.10
CA THR A 60 -2.88 -16.53 2.87
C THR A 60 -1.67 -15.60 2.86
N GLU A 61 -0.54 -16.12 2.40
CA GLU A 61 0.68 -15.34 2.19
C GLU A 61 0.67 -14.73 0.79
N LEU A 62 0.99 -13.44 0.72
CA LEU A 62 0.96 -12.66 -0.52
C LEU A 62 2.25 -11.85 -0.65
N LEU A 63 2.52 -11.38 -1.87
CA LEU A 63 3.67 -10.53 -2.16
C LEU A 63 3.60 -9.23 -1.37
N GLY A 64 4.66 -8.90 -0.64
CA GLY A 64 4.79 -7.63 0.07
C GLY A 64 6.14 -6.98 -0.20
N LEU A 65 6.16 -5.66 -0.07
CA LEU A 65 7.41 -4.89 -0.06
C LEU A 65 7.71 -4.54 1.39
N GLN A 66 8.94 -4.77 1.82
CA GLN A 66 9.50 -4.16 3.01
C GLN A 66 10.20 -2.87 2.60
N ILE A 67 9.99 -1.81 3.37
CA ILE A 67 10.61 -0.50 3.19
C ILE A 67 11.26 -0.05 4.49
N ASP A 68 12.28 0.78 4.41
CA ASP A 68 12.91 1.40 5.59
C ASP A 68 12.39 2.81 5.89
N ALA A 69 11.31 3.22 5.22
CA ALA A 69 10.57 4.42 5.58
C ALA A 69 9.75 4.17 6.86
N ALA A 70 9.73 5.15 7.76
CA ALA A 70 8.90 5.07 8.95
C ALA A 70 7.41 4.96 8.58
N ILE A 71 6.75 3.92 9.10
CA ILE A 71 5.29 3.75 9.04
C ILE A 71 4.75 3.83 10.45
N ASN A 72 4.05 4.93 10.74
CA ASN A 72 3.35 5.11 12.01
C ASN A 72 1.85 4.84 11.82
N SER A 73 1.16 4.53 12.91
CA SER A 73 -0.30 4.43 12.88
C SER A 73 -0.91 5.73 12.36
N GLY A 74 -1.82 5.62 11.39
CA GLY A 74 -2.38 6.75 10.64
C GLY A 74 -1.84 6.92 9.21
N ASN A 75 -0.58 6.51 8.93
CA ASN A 75 -0.09 6.46 7.54
C ASN A 75 -0.47 5.16 6.83
N SER A 76 -0.90 4.14 7.58
CA SER A 76 -1.47 2.90 7.03
C SER A 76 -2.75 3.19 6.24
N GLY A 77 -2.87 2.59 5.06
CA GLY A 77 -3.93 2.88 4.08
C GLY A 77 -3.56 3.99 3.08
N GLY A 78 -2.50 4.77 3.35
CA GLY A 78 -1.98 5.78 2.44
C GLY A 78 -1.17 5.19 1.27
N PRO A 79 -1.02 5.94 0.17
CA PRO A 79 -0.23 5.51 -0.97
C PRO A 79 1.29 5.57 -0.70
N ALA A 80 2.01 4.61 -1.28
CA ALA A 80 3.46 4.63 -1.41
C ALA A 80 3.83 4.96 -2.87
N PHE A 81 4.68 5.96 -3.10
CA PHE A 81 5.08 6.46 -4.40
C PHE A 81 6.53 6.14 -4.72
N ASN A 82 6.83 5.84 -5.98
CA ASN A 82 8.20 5.84 -6.48
C ASN A 82 8.71 7.26 -6.79
N GLY A 83 9.98 7.38 -7.15
CA GLY A 83 10.60 8.66 -7.54
C GLY A 83 10.01 9.35 -8.77
N LYS A 84 9.05 8.74 -9.48
CA LYS A 84 8.34 9.33 -10.62
C LYS A 84 6.93 9.83 -10.25
N GLY A 85 6.51 9.65 -9.00
CA GLY A 85 5.16 10.02 -8.54
C GLY A 85 4.08 8.96 -8.81
N ASN A 86 4.46 7.77 -9.28
CA ASN A 86 3.50 6.68 -9.48
C ASN A 86 3.35 5.88 -8.20
N CYS A 87 2.13 5.48 -7.86
CA CYS A 87 1.84 4.67 -6.68
C CYS A 87 2.30 3.23 -6.90
N VAL A 88 3.22 2.77 -6.07
CA VAL A 88 3.76 1.40 -6.06
C VAL A 88 3.06 0.50 -5.04
N GLY A 89 2.16 1.05 -4.23
CA GLY A 89 1.31 0.25 -3.35
C GLY A 89 0.65 1.03 -2.22
N ILE A 90 0.06 0.29 -1.27
CA ILE A 90 -0.61 0.83 -0.09
C ILE A 90 0.22 0.49 1.15
N ALA A 91 0.58 1.50 1.93
CA ALA A 91 1.29 1.30 3.18
C ALA A 91 0.42 0.55 4.20
N PHE A 92 1.02 -0.40 4.92
CA PHE A 92 0.36 -1.08 6.03
C PHE A 92 1.35 -1.37 7.17
N GLN A 93 0.84 -1.31 8.39
CA GLN A 93 1.56 -1.69 9.59
C GLN A 93 1.43 -3.21 9.80
N SER A 94 2.56 -3.90 9.90
CA SER A 94 2.56 -5.33 10.21
C SER A 94 2.35 -5.56 11.71
N LEU A 95 1.36 -6.38 12.06
CA LEU A 95 1.04 -6.77 13.45
C LEU A 95 2.18 -7.53 14.16
N LYS A 96 3.15 -8.07 13.40
CA LYS A 96 4.25 -8.88 13.96
C LYS A 96 5.42 -8.07 14.50
N HIS A 97 5.50 -6.78 14.14
CA HIS A 97 6.70 -5.97 14.34
C HIS A 97 6.39 -4.62 15.00
N GLU A 98 5.35 -4.56 15.85
CA GLU A 98 4.99 -3.32 16.58
C GLU A 98 6.16 -2.74 17.38
N ASP A 99 7.12 -3.58 17.79
CA ASP A 99 8.32 -3.19 18.54
C ASP A 99 9.57 -2.91 17.65
N VAL A 100 9.48 -3.04 16.32
CA VAL A 100 10.63 -2.82 15.43
C VAL A 100 10.52 -1.48 14.74
N GLU A 101 11.34 -0.54 15.20
CA GLU A 101 11.48 0.77 14.57
C GLU A 101 12.03 0.65 13.12
N ASN A 102 11.52 1.48 12.21
CA ASN A 102 11.98 1.62 10.83
C ASN A 102 11.78 0.40 9.90
N ILE A 103 10.80 -0.46 10.17
CA ILE A 103 10.32 -1.45 9.20
C ILE A 103 8.88 -1.12 8.81
N GLY A 104 8.72 -0.63 7.58
CA GLY A 104 7.43 -0.44 6.94
C GLY A 104 7.12 -1.57 5.97
N TYR A 105 5.82 -1.81 5.74
CA TYR A 105 5.40 -2.70 4.67
C TYR A 105 4.41 -2.02 3.71
N VAL A 106 4.43 -2.48 2.46
CA VAL A 106 3.55 -2.00 1.39
C VAL A 106 2.92 -3.18 0.67
N ILE A 107 1.59 -3.13 0.50
CA ILE A 107 0.84 -4.02 -0.39
C ILE A 107 1.08 -3.54 -1.82
N PRO A 108 1.81 -4.31 -2.67
CA PRO A 108 2.27 -3.81 -3.95
C PRO A 108 1.16 -3.80 -5.01
N THR A 109 1.37 -3.02 -6.08
CA THR A 109 0.41 -2.87 -7.18
C THR A 109 -0.09 -4.18 -7.79
N PRO A 110 0.69 -5.26 -7.96
CA PRO A 110 0.14 -6.51 -8.48
C PRO A 110 -0.96 -7.11 -7.59
N VAL A 111 -0.84 -7.00 -6.26
CA VAL A 111 -1.84 -7.48 -5.31
C VAL A 111 -3.08 -6.59 -5.36
N ILE A 112 -2.91 -5.27 -5.44
CA ILE A 112 -4.01 -4.31 -5.57
C ILE A 112 -4.79 -4.56 -6.86
N MET A 113 -4.10 -4.68 -8.00
CA MET A 113 -4.72 -4.92 -9.30
C MET A 113 -5.41 -6.28 -9.36
N HIS A 114 -4.87 -7.29 -8.69
CA HIS A 114 -5.55 -8.57 -8.54
C HIS A 114 -6.88 -8.42 -7.80
N PHE A 115 -6.89 -7.73 -6.65
CA PHE A 115 -8.10 -7.46 -5.87
C PHE A 115 -9.15 -6.68 -6.68
N ILE A 116 -8.74 -5.63 -7.40
CA ILE A 116 -9.65 -4.81 -8.22
C ILE A 116 -10.30 -5.67 -9.32
N LYS A 117 -9.49 -6.44 -10.07
CA LYS A 117 -9.99 -7.31 -11.15
C LYS A 117 -10.93 -8.40 -10.64
N ASP A 118 -10.63 -8.97 -9.48
CA ASP A 118 -11.50 -9.96 -8.83
C ASP A 118 -12.88 -9.35 -8.54
N TYR A 119 -12.88 -8.18 -7.91
CA TYR A 119 -14.11 -7.48 -7.56
C TYR A 119 -14.93 -7.07 -8.79
N GLU A 120 -14.29 -6.48 -9.81
CA GLU A 120 -14.94 -6.07 -11.06
C GLU A 120 -15.58 -7.24 -11.79
N LYS A 121 -14.91 -8.40 -11.82
CA LYS A 121 -15.40 -9.59 -12.52
C LYS A 121 -16.57 -10.25 -11.81
N ASN A 122 -16.55 -10.28 -10.48
CA ASN A 122 -17.45 -11.12 -9.69
C ASN A 122 -18.53 -10.32 -8.93
N GLY A 123 -18.45 -8.98 -8.92
CA GLY A 123 -19.33 -8.12 -8.12
C GLY A 123 -19.08 -8.23 -6.61
N GLY A 124 -17.95 -8.84 -6.22
CA GLY A 124 -17.59 -9.16 -4.85
C GLY A 124 -16.20 -9.79 -4.77
N TYR A 125 -15.60 -9.79 -3.57
CA TYR A 125 -14.30 -10.41 -3.34
C TYR A 125 -14.44 -11.93 -3.23
N THR A 126 -13.64 -12.67 -4.01
CA THR A 126 -13.61 -14.14 -4.02
C THR A 126 -12.36 -14.73 -3.36
N GLY A 127 -11.28 -13.95 -3.28
CA GLY A 127 -10.05 -14.34 -2.58
C GLY A 127 -9.24 -15.45 -3.24
N ASN A 128 -9.48 -15.69 -4.54
CA ASN A 128 -8.67 -16.61 -5.32
C ASN A 128 -7.22 -16.12 -5.39
N VAL A 129 -6.25 -16.94 -5.02
CA VAL A 129 -4.84 -16.59 -5.15
C VAL A 129 -4.41 -16.92 -6.57
N VAL A 130 -4.13 -15.91 -7.38
CA VAL A 130 -3.41 -16.13 -8.64
C VAL A 130 -1.93 -16.12 -8.32
N ALA A 131 -1.26 -17.25 -8.54
CA ALA A 131 0.19 -17.36 -8.40
C ALA A 131 0.85 -16.27 -9.25
N VAL A 132 1.70 -15.47 -8.61
CA VAL A 132 2.55 -14.49 -9.30
C VAL A 132 3.69 -15.32 -9.92
N ASN A 133 3.54 -15.69 -11.19
CA ASN A 133 4.60 -16.35 -11.96
C ASN A 133 5.66 -15.34 -12.42
#